data_AF-A0A519K0W9-F1
#
_entry.id   AF-A0A519K0W9-F1
#
_cell.length_a   1.000
_cell.length_b   1.000
_cell.length_c   1.000
_cell.angle_alpha   90.00
_cell.angle_beta   90.00
_cell.angle_gamma   90.00
#
_symmetry.space_group_name_H-M   'P 1'
#
loop_
_entity.id
_entity.type
_entity.pdbx_description
1 polymer ?
#
loop_
_entity_poly.entity_id
_entity_poly.type
_entity_poly.pdbx_seq_one_letter_code
_entity_poly.pdbx_strand_id
1 'polypeptide(L)'
;MENHHHNHDHIHPNQRISPSSVYYCPMECEGEKLYFKQGRCPVCNMFLVPIEEREDQRNKPQTYSKTNLPESFKDKIGEYFCPMFCESDKTYESDSGCPVCHMHLEEITEELVRSPKSEVGSS
;
A
#
# COMPACT_ATOMS: atom_id res chain seq x y z
N MET A 1 -14.04 -21.30 15.17
CA MET A 1 -12.96 -20.28 15.00
C MET A 1 -12.85 -20.07 13.50
N GLU A 2 -13.71 -19.22 12.96
CA GLU A 2 -13.83 -19.05 11.50
C GLU A 2 -12.58 -18.35 10.95
N ASN A 3 -11.95 -19.00 9.98
CA ASN A 3 -10.93 -18.43 9.12
C ASN A 3 -11.59 -17.41 8.20
N HIS A 4 -11.43 -16.12 8.49
CA HIS A 4 -11.76 -15.04 7.57
C HIS A 4 -10.68 -14.93 6.50
N HIS A 5 -10.66 -15.88 5.57
CA HIS A 5 -10.00 -15.70 4.28
C HIS A 5 -10.86 -14.74 3.46
N HIS A 6 -10.63 -13.43 3.63
CA HIS A 6 -11.16 -12.44 2.71
C HIS A 6 -10.46 -12.60 1.37
N ASN A 7 -11.10 -13.39 0.51
CA ASN A 7 -10.90 -13.39 -0.92
C ASN A 7 -11.03 -11.94 -1.38
N HIS A 8 -9.91 -11.27 -1.60
CA HIS A 8 -9.88 -9.95 -2.22
C HIS A 8 -10.22 -10.16 -3.69
N ASP A 9 -11.49 -10.46 -3.97
CA ASP A 9 -12.06 -10.32 -5.30
C ASP A 9 -11.63 -8.93 -5.79
N HIS A 10 -11.08 -8.85 -7.00
CA HIS A 10 -10.45 -7.67 -7.57
C HIS A 10 -11.49 -6.56 -7.88
N ILE A 11 -12.45 -6.35 -6.99
CA ILE A 11 -13.47 -5.30 -7.06
C ILE A 11 -12.79 -3.97 -6.77
N HIS A 12 -12.84 -3.12 -7.78
CA HIS A 12 -12.29 -1.78 -7.73
C HIS A 12 -12.92 -0.99 -6.57
N PRO A 13 -12.16 -0.18 -5.80
CA PRO A 13 -12.68 0.54 -4.62
C PRO A 13 -13.97 1.33 -4.88
N ASN A 14 -14.14 1.86 -6.10
CA ASN A 14 -15.32 2.58 -6.54
C ASN A 14 -16.63 1.76 -6.62
N GLN A 15 -16.53 0.43 -6.55
CA GLN A 15 -17.66 -0.50 -6.62
C GLN A 15 -17.98 -1.15 -5.26
N ARG A 16 -17.21 -0.85 -4.22
CA ARG A 16 -17.40 -1.44 -2.88
C ARG A 16 -18.46 -0.68 -2.11
N ILE A 17 -19.58 -1.35 -1.81
CA ILE A 17 -20.71 -0.78 -1.05
C ILE A 17 -20.56 -1.19 0.42
N SER A 18 -20.51 -0.21 1.31
CA SER A 18 -20.54 -0.44 2.76
C SER A 18 -21.93 -0.89 3.21
N PRO A 19 -22.06 -2.00 3.97
CA PRO A 19 -23.30 -2.40 4.61
C PRO A 19 -23.89 -1.33 5.54
N SER A 20 -23.04 -0.58 6.25
CA SER A 20 -23.47 0.54 7.11
C SER A 20 -23.67 1.85 6.34
N SER A 21 -23.36 1.89 5.04
CA SER A 21 -23.29 3.12 4.23
C SER A 21 -22.30 4.16 4.77
N VAL A 22 -21.29 3.71 5.51
CA VAL A 22 -20.24 4.55 6.10
C VAL A 22 -18.90 4.24 5.45
N TYR A 23 -18.17 5.29 5.08
CA TYR A 23 -16.90 5.22 4.38
C TYR A 23 -15.85 6.06 5.07
N TYR A 24 -14.58 5.72 4.90
CA TYR A 24 -13.46 6.52 5.40
C TYR A 24 -12.39 6.71 4.32
N CYS A 25 -11.51 7.69 4.54
CA CYS A 25 -10.34 7.90 3.69
C CYS A 25 -9.22 6.95 4.14
N PRO A 26 -8.71 6.05 3.28
CA PRO A 26 -7.67 5.08 3.65
C PRO A 26 -6.32 5.73 3.95
N MET A 27 -6.11 6.97 3.49
CA MET A 27 -4.92 7.78 3.80
C MET A 27 -5.05 8.53 5.13
N GLU A 28 -6.22 8.48 5.78
CA GLU A 28 -6.50 9.17 7.03
C GLU A 28 -6.19 10.68 6.99
N CYS A 29 -6.38 11.32 5.82
CA CYS A 29 -6.07 12.76 5.63
C CYS A 29 -6.79 13.69 6.62
N GLU A 30 -7.94 13.24 7.12
CA GLU A 30 -8.76 13.95 8.11
C GLU A 30 -8.97 13.08 9.37
N GLY A 31 -8.08 12.11 9.62
CA GLY A 31 -8.11 11.20 10.76
C GLY A 31 -9.39 10.37 10.83
N GLU A 32 -10.23 10.66 11.82
CA GLU A 32 -11.43 9.89 12.14
C GLU A 32 -12.68 10.30 11.33
N LYS A 33 -12.56 11.25 10.40
CA LYS A 33 -13.70 11.71 9.62
C LYS A 33 -14.31 10.58 8.76
N LEU A 34 -15.63 10.44 8.89
CA LEU A 34 -16.43 9.46 8.15
C LEU A 34 -17.34 10.15 7.12
N TYR A 35 -17.67 9.39 6.08
CA TYR A 35 -18.46 9.82 4.93
C TYR A 35 -19.67 8.90 4.77
N PHE A 36 -20.84 9.46 4.47
CA PHE A 36 -22.09 8.70 4.28
C PHE A 36 -22.42 8.42 2.80
N LYS A 37 -21.46 8.67 1.92
CA LYS A 37 -21.58 8.46 0.48
C LYS A 37 -20.28 7.90 -0.06
N GLN A 38 -20.42 7.02 -1.05
CA GLN A 38 -19.31 6.61 -1.89
C GLN A 38 -18.77 7.81 -2.66
N GLY A 39 -17.49 7.75 -3.01
CA GLY A 39 -16.85 8.77 -3.82
C GLY A 39 -15.36 8.84 -3.57
N ARG A 40 -14.81 10.03 -3.74
CA ARG A 40 -13.40 10.31 -3.54
C ARG A 40 -13.21 11.27 -2.37
N CYS A 41 -12.12 11.08 -1.63
CA CYS A 41 -11.71 11.99 -0.57
C CYS A 41 -11.39 13.37 -1.19
N PRO A 42 -11.94 14.46 -0.64
CA PRO A 42 -11.70 15.81 -1.16
C PRO A 42 -10.25 16.30 -0.95
N VAL A 43 -9.47 15.63 -0.10
CA VAL A 43 -8.08 16.00 0.21
C VAL A 43 -7.09 15.31 -0.74
N CYS A 44 -7.11 13.97 -0.79
CA CYS A 44 -6.15 13.18 -1.57
C CYS A 44 -6.71 12.63 -2.89
N ASN A 45 -7.99 12.87 -3.18
CA ASN A 45 -8.69 12.38 -4.37
C ASN A 45 -8.67 10.84 -4.57
N MET A 46 -8.29 10.09 -3.53
CA MET A 46 -8.40 8.63 -3.46
C MET A 46 -9.84 8.21 -3.18
N PHE A 47 -10.19 6.99 -3.61
CA PHE A 47 -11.51 6.43 -3.33
C PHE A 47 -11.72 6.22 -1.83
N LEU A 48 -12.89 6.61 -1.35
CA LEU A 48 -13.34 6.28 -0.01
C LEU A 48 -13.66 4.79 0.04
N VAL A 49 -13.28 4.14 1.14
CA VAL A 49 -13.48 2.70 1.34
C VAL A 49 -14.46 2.45 2.49
N PRO A 50 -15.24 1.35 2.46
CA PRO A 50 -16.14 0.96 3.55
C PRO A 50 -15.46 0.93 4.92
N ILE A 51 -16.14 1.43 5.95
CA ILE A 51 -15.61 1.48 7.32
C ILE A 51 -15.31 0.08 7.89
N GLU A 52 -16.03 -0.93 7.43
CA GLU A 52 -15.85 -2.33 7.81
C GLU A 52 -14.44 -2.84 7.44
N GLU A 53 -13.84 -2.31 6.37
CA GLU A 53 -12.47 -2.67 5.96
C GLU A 53 -11.38 -1.95 6.80
N ARG A 54 -11.75 -1.05 7.73
CA ARG A 54 -10.78 -0.23 8.49
C ARG A 54 -9.88 -1.06 9.39
N GLU A 55 -10.41 -2.08 10.06
CA GLU A 55 -9.60 -2.94 10.94
C GLU A 55 -8.65 -3.82 10.14
N ASP A 56 -9.10 -4.35 9.00
CA ASP A 56 -8.26 -5.13 8.10
C ASP A 56 -7.13 -4.28 7.52
N GLN A 57 -7.40 -3.03 7.14
CA GLN A 57 -6.36 -2.11 6.64
C GLN A 57 -5.34 -1.74 7.71
N ARG A 58 -5.77 -1.53 8.97
CA ARG A 58 -4.85 -1.24 10.09
C ARG A 58 -3.98 -2.45 10.45
N ASN A 59 -4.52 -3.66 10.37
CA ASN A 59 -3.80 -4.88 10.69
C ASN A 59 -3.07 -5.49 9.48
N LYS A 60 -3.22 -4.93 8.28
CA LYS A 60 -2.53 -5.44 7.10
C LYS A 60 -1.03 -5.23 7.33
N PRO A 61 -0.23 -6.31 7.42
CA PRO A 61 1.21 -6.14 7.42
C PRO A 61 1.55 -5.36 6.15
N GLN A 62 2.29 -4.27 6.30
CA GLN A 62 2.94 -3.58 5.19
C GLN A 62 4.02 -4.53 4.69
N THR A 63 3.60 -5.60 3.99
CA THR A 63 4.44 -6.75 3.63
C THR A 63 5.68 -6.32 2.88
N TYR A 64 5.56 -5.23 2.13
CA TYR A 64 6.66 -4.60 1.44
C TYR A 64 6.46 -3.09 1.47
N SER A 65 7.44 -2.42 2.05
CA SER A 65 7.52 -0.96 2.15
C SER A 65 8.99 -0.58 2.04
N LYS A 66 9.32 0.70 1.80
CA LYS A 66 10.73 1.14 1.73
C LYS A 66 11.55 0.76 2.97
N THR A 67 10.88 0.61 4.10
CA THR A 67 11.47 0.25 5.39
C THR A 67 11.40 -1.26 5.69
N ASN A 68 10.72 -2.05 4.86
CA ASN A 68 10.61 -3.50 4.99
C ASN A 68 10.87 -4.16 3.61
N LEU A 69 12.14 -4.09 3.19
CA LEU A 69 12.61 -4.64 1.92
C LEU A 69 12.92 -6.13 2.04
N PRO A 70 12.71 -6.93 0.98
CA PRO A 70 13.11 -8.33 0.95
C PRO A 70 14.62 -8.51 1.14
N GLU A 71 15.04 -9.56 1.85
CA GLU A 71 16.47 -9.84 2.04
C GLU A 71 17.22 -10.11 0.71
N SER A 72 16.50 -10.60 -0.30
CA SER A 72 17.02 -10.85 -1.66
C SER A 72 17.51 -9.59 -2.37
N PHE A 73 17.21 -8.39 -1.87
CA PHE A 73 17.67 -7.14 -2.46
C PHE A 73 19.17 -6.87 -2.18
N LYS A 74 19.77 -7.55 -1.19
CA LYS A 74 21.22 -7.49 -0.91
C LYS A 74 22.08 -7.90 -2.10
N ASP A 75 21.58 -8.82 -2.92
CA ASP A 75 22.30 -9.35 -4.07
C ASP A 75 21.92 -8.64 -5.38
N LYS A 76 21.04 -7.62 -5.31
CA LYS A 76 20.44 -6.92 -6.46
C LYS A 76 20.74 -5.41 -6.45
N ILE A 77 21.84 -5.01 -5.83
CA ILE A 77 22.27 -3.60 -5.79
C ILE A 77 22.49 -3.10 -7.22
N GLY A 78 21.92 -1.93 -7.54
CA GLY A 78 21.94 -1.32 -8.87
C GLY A 78 20.77 -1.71 -9.78
N GLU A 79 19.95 -2.70 -9.38
CA GLU A 79 18.66 -2.95 -10.03
C GLU A 79 17.58 -2.01 -9.48
N TYR A 80 16.44 -1.95 -10.16
CA TYR A 80 15.31 -1.10 -9.83
C TYR A 80 14.13 -1.93 -9.33
N PHE A 81 13.38 -1.45 -8.35
CA PHE A 81 12.18 -2.10 -7.81
C PHE A 81 10.97 -1.17 -7.87
N CYS A 82 9.77 -1.75 -7.92
CA CYS A 82 8.55 -0.96 -7.84
C CYS A 82 8.25 -0.62 -6.37
N PRO A 83 8.19 0.66 -5.96
CA PRO A 83 7.94 1.04 -4.57
C PRO A 83 6.55 0.64 -4.05
N MET A 84 5.61 0.37 -4.97
CA MET A 84 4.28 -0.17 -4.65
C MET A 84 4.28 -1.70 -4.55
N PHE A 85 5.40 -2.36 -4.84
CA PHE A 85 5.56 -3.81 -4.84
C PHE A 85 4.46 -4.53 -5.63
N CYS A 86 4.07 -3.99 -6.78
CA CYS A 86 3.03 -4.55 -7.64
C CYS A 86 3.30 -6.00 -8.04
N GLU A 87 4.59 -6.38 -8.09
CA GLU A 87 5.06 -7.71 -8.41
C GLU A 87 5.97 -8.27 -7.30
N SER A 88 5.81 -7.78 -6.06
CA SER A 88 6.58 -8.18 -4.87
C SER A 88 8.09 -8.04 -5.08
N ASP A 89 8.82 -9.14 -5.21
CA ASP A 89 10.29 -9.22 -5.24
C ASP A 89 10.92 -9.01 -6.63
N LYS A 90 10.12 -8.70 -7.65
CA LYS A 90 10.65 -8.40 -9.00
C LYS A 90 11.45 -7.11 -9.02
N THR A 91 12.55 -7.20 -9.77
CA THR A 91 13.50 -6.11 -10.01
C THR A 91 13.75 -5.98 -11.51
N TYR A 92 14.26 -4.82 -11.93
CA TYR A 92 14.44 -4.44 -13.32
C TYR A 92 15.83 -3.82 -13.52
N GLU A 93 16.37 -3.93 -14.73
CA GLU A 93 17.72 -3.42 -15.04
C GLU A 93 17.79 -1.89 -15.20
N SER A 94 16.64 -1.22 -15.36
CA SER A 94 16.56 0.24 -15.55
C SER A 94 15.21 0.80 -15.11
N ASP A 95 15.16 2.12 -14.85
CA ASP A 95 13.91 2.85 -14.62
C ASP A 95 13.14 3.09 -15.94
N SER A 96 12.55 2.03 -16.48
CA SER A 96 11.59 2.14 -17.58
C SER A 96 10.15 2.41 -17.10
N GLY A 97 9.96 2.59 -15.79
CA GLY A 97 8.66 2.55 -15.13
C GLY A 97 8.11 1.12 -14.96
N CYS A 98 7.31 0.91 -13.91
CA CYS A 98 6.70 -0.38 -13.58
C CYS A 98 5.62 -0.74 -14.62
N PRO A 99 5.63 -1.94 -15.22
CA PRO A 99 4.65 -2.35 -16.23
C PRO A 99 3.21 -2.51 -15.67
N VAL A 100 3.05 -2.55 -14.34
CA VAL A 100 1.74 -2.69 -13.69
C VAL A 100 1.13 -1.33 -13.40
N CYS A 101 1.83 -0.50 -12.63
CA CYS A 101 1.31 0.81 -12.19
C CYS A 101 1.78 1.98 -13.05
N HIS A 102 2.70 1.77 -13.99
CA HIS A 102 3.29 2.78 -14.87
C HIS A 102 3.98 3.93 -14.12
N MET A 103 4.38 3.69 -12.88
CA MET A 103 5.15 4.63 -12.06
C MET A 103 6.65 4.35 -12.13
N HIS A 104 7.46 5.37 -11.84
CA HIS A 104 8.91 5.28 -11.74
C HIS A 104 9.36 4.18 -10.76
N LEU A 105 10.39 3.43 -11.13
CA LEU A 105 11.01 2.40 -10.32
C LEU A 105 12.14 2.99 -9.49
N GLU A 106 12.34 2.55 -8.25
CA GLU A 106 13.41 3.07 -7.40
C GLU A 106 14.63 2.16 -7.48
N GLU A 107 15.83 2.74 -7.54
CA GLU A 107 17.09 1.99 -7.55
C GLU A 107 17.35 1.37 -6.16
N ILE A 108 17.79 0.12 -6.15
CA ILE A 108 18.23 -0.58 -4.95
C ILE A 108 19.68 -0.18 -4.68
N THR A 109 19.87 0.71 -3.70
CA THR A 109 21.20 1.14 -3.26
C THR A 109 21.66 0.37 -2.02
N GLU A 110 22.98 0.31 -1.80
CA GLU A 110 23.54 -0.31 -0.58
C GLU A 110 22.99 0.35 0.70
N GLU A 111 22.70 1.65 0.65
CA GLU A 111 22.13 2.41 1.76
C GLU A 111 20.70 1.95 2.11
N LEU A 112 19.86 1.72 1.09
CA LEU A 112 18.50 1.23 1.25
C LEU A 112 18.48 -0.16 1.90
N VAL A 113 19.38 -1.05 1.47
CA VAL A 113 19.45 -2.41 1.98
C VAL A 113 20.10 -2.48 3.38
N ARG A 114 21.01 -1.56 3.70
CA ARG A 114 21.69 -1.50 5.00
C ARG A 114 20.85 -0.87 6.11
N SER A 115 19.76 -0.19 5.76
CA SER A 115 18.88 0.53 6.72
C SER A 115 17.52 -0.15 6.98
N PRO A 116 17.40 -1.47 7.26
CA PRO A 116 16.09 -2.09 7.47
C PRO A 116 15.52 -1.87 8.89
N LYS A 117 16.06 -0.95 9.70
CA LYS A 117 15.56 -0.69 11.06
C LYS A 117 15.69 0.78 11.47
N SER A 118 14.55 1.37 11.85
CA SER A 118 14.28 2.22 13.03
C SER A 118 13.68 3.62 12.80
N GLU A 119 12.48 3.80 13.40
CA GLU A 119 11.96 5.03 14.03
C GLU A 119 11.27 6.11 13.18
N VAL A 120 9.97 5.92 12.89
CA VAL A 120 9.03 7.06 12.98
C VAL A 120 8.56 7.13 14.44
N GLY A 121 9.29 7.94 15.20
CA GLY A 121 8.93 8.32 16.56
C GLY A 121 7.73 9.26 16.56
N SER A 122 6.81 8.97 17.47
CA SER A 122 5.82 9.90 18.00
C SER A 122 6.47 11.22 18.42
N SER A 123 5.80 12.33 18.16
CA SER A 123 5.94 13.58 18.92
C SER A 123 4.58 14.24 19.02
#